data_AF-A0A502KSY6-F1
#
_entry.id   AF-A0A502KSY6-F1
#
_cell.length_a   1.000
_cell.length_b   1.000
_cell.length_c   1.000
_cell.angle_alpha   90.00
_cell.angle_beta   90.00
_cell.angle_gamma   90.00
#
_symmetry.space_group_name_H-M   'P 1'
#
loop_
_entity.id
_entity.type
_entity.pdbx_description
1 polymer ?
#
loop_
_entity_poly.entity_id
_entity_poly.type
_entity_poly.pdbx_seq_one_letter_code
_entity_poly.pdbx_strand_id
1 'polypeptide(L)'
;MKLYFSPQTFHTIATQLADRRWRLLVWSFSLLALFALIQTQITSTTPNILILISLLILFSGLQALVMGAFIFFFLHLPSLKQASQENKSNKQTGYWLKFYQTVEWCEATLFFILLPLPCLTFFYAVYVVLLG
;
A
#
# COMPACT_ATOMS: atom_id res chain seq x y z
N MET A 1 -26.46 8.59 1.79
CA MET A 1 -25.59 7.86 0.84
C MET A 1 -24.67 6.97 1.64
N LYS A 2 -24.69 5.64 1.41
CA LYS A 2 -23.79 4.71 2.11
C LYS A 2 -22.35 5.04 1.71
N LEU A 3 -21.59 5.62 2.63
CA LEU A 3 -20.15 5.76 2.49
C LEU A 3 -19.54 4.35 2.58
N TYR A 4 -19.25 3.75 1.42
CA TYR A 4 -18.51 2.49 1.32
C TYR A 4 -17.04 2.63 1.77
N PHE A 5 -16.59 3.88 1.92
CA PHE A 5 -15.31 4.25 2.52
C PHE A 5 -15.50 4.39 4.02
N SER A 6 -15.33 3.29 4.73
CA SER A 6 -15.13 3.31 6.17
C SER A 6 -13.85 2.54 6.48
N PRO A 7 -13.13 2.89 7.55
CA PRO A 7 -11.93 2.16 7.97
C PRO A 7 -12.15 0.65 8.11
N GLN A 8 -13.40 0.25 8.41
CA GLN A 8 -13.82 -1.13 8.56
C GLN A 8 -13.75 -1.94 7.26
N THR A 9 -13.97 -1.32 6.10
CA THR A 9 -13.82 -2.03 4.81
C THR A 9 -12.35 -2.30 4.52
N PHE A 10 -11.46 -1.34 4.78
CA PHE A 10 -10.01 -1.52 4.67
C PHE A 10 -9.48 -2.58 5.64
N HIS A 11 -9.93 -2.58 6.89
CA HIS A 11 -9.58 -3.61 7.86
C HIS A 11 -10.06 -5.00 7.43
N THR A 12 -11.27 -5.13 6.87
CA THR A 12 -11.78 -6.42 6.39
C THR A 12 -10.99 -6.95 5.20
N ILE A 13 -10.56 -6.07 4.30
CA ILE A 13 -9.69 -6.43 3.16
C ILE A 13 -8.30 -6.86 3.68
N ALA A 14 -7.74 -6.12 4.65
CA ALA A 14 -6.45 -6.42 5.23
C ALA A 14 -6.44 -7.78 5.97
N THR A 15 -7.51 -8.14 6.68
CA THR A 15 -7.60 -9.45 7.35
C THR A 15 -7.70 -10.61 6.37
N GLN A 16 -8.42 -10.45 5.25
CA GLN A 16 -8.47 -11.46 4.19
C GLN A 16 -7.13 -11.65 3.47
N LEU A 17 -6.31 -10.60 3.40
CA LEU A 17 -4.99 -10.62 2.75
C LEU A 17 -3.83 -10.87 3.73
N ALA A 18 -4.13 -11.06 5.02
CA ALA A 18 -3.15 -11.13 6.11
C ALA A 18 -2.12 -12.25 5.91
N ASP A 19 -2.53 -13.41 5.40
CA ASP A 19 -1.63 -14.55 5.16
C ASP A 19 -0.58 -14.25 4.09
N ARG A 20 -0.86 -13.33 3.16
CA ARG A 20 0.07 -12.94 2.08
C ARG A 20 0.99 -11.79 2.45
N ARG A 21 0.88 -11.18 3.64
CA ARG A 21 1.64 -9.97 4.02
C ARG A 21 3.16 -10.14 3.86
N TRP A 22 3.72 -11.21 4.42
CA TRP A 22 5.15 -11.49 4.39
C TRP A 22 5.61 -11.86 2.99
N ARG A 23 4.77 -12.62 2.28
CA ARG A 23 5.02 -12.96 0.89
C ARG A 23 5.13 -11.67 0.06
N LEU A 24 4.14 -10.77 0.11
CA LEU A 24 4.15 -9.50 -0.62
C LEU A 24 5.39 -8.65 -0.33
N LEU A 25 5.83 -8.61 0.94
CA LEU A 25 7.02 -7.85 1.35
C LEU A 25 8.31 -8.45 0.77
N VAL A 26 8.45 -9.78 0.82
CA VAL A 26 9.58 -10.49 0.20
C VAL A 26 9.58 -10.32 -1.32
N TRP A 27 8.41 -10.43 -1.97
CA TRP A 27 8.29 -10.20 -3.42
C TRP A 27 8.65 -8.77 -3.80
N SER A 28 8.18 -7.78 -3.03
CA SER A 28 8.53 -6.38 -3.25
C SER A 28 10.04 -6.15 -3.14
N PHE A 29 10.65 -6.63 -2.05
CA PHE A 29 12.09 -6.51 -1.84
C PHE A 29 12.88 -7.19 -2.96
N SER A 30 12.48 -8.41 -3.35
CA SER A 30 13.13 -9.15 -4.42
C SER A 30 13.01 -8.44 -5.78
N LEU A 31 11.86 -7.83 -6.09
CA LEU A 31 11.65 -7.10 -7.34
C LEU A 31 12.46 -5.80 -7.37
N LEU A 32 12.53 -5.08 -6.26
CA LEU A 32 13.35 -3.87 -6.14
C LEU A 32 14.84 -4.18 -6.25
N ALA A 33 15.29 -5.27 -5.60
CA ALA A 33 16.67 -5.74 -5.74
C ALA A 33 16.99 -6.18 -7.18
N LEU A 34 16.07 -6.91 -7.82
CA LEU A 34 16.20 -7.29 -9.23
C LEU A 34 16.29 -6.06 -10.13
N PHE A 35 15.43 -5.06 -9.93
CA PHE A 35 15.48 -3.81 -10.66
C PHE A 35 16.83 -3.09 -10.49
N ALA A 36 17.35 -3.02 -9.26
CA ALA A 36 18.64 -2.39 -8.99
C ALA A 36 19.78 -3.08 -9.77
N LEU A 37 19.75 -4.42 -9.87
CA LEU A 37 20.71 -5.17 -10.69
C LEU A 37 20.53 -4.88 -12.19
N ILE A 38 19.29 -4.90 -12.69
CA ILE A 38 19.01 -4.61 -14.11
C ILE A 38 19.46 -3.19 -14.47
N GLN A 39 19.21 -2.21 -13.61
CA GLN A 39 19.59 -0.81 -13.81
C GLN A 39 21.09 -0.64 -14.07
N THR A 40 21.96 -1.45 -13.45
CA THR A 40 23.42 -1.41 -13.69
C THR A 40 23.82 -1.82 -15.10
N GLN A 41 22.95 -2.54 -15.80
CA GLN A 41 23.19 -3.05 -17.15
C GLN A 41 22.53 -2.18 -18.24
N ILE A 42 21.74 -1.17 -17.85
CA ILE A 42 21.05 -0.28 -18.80
C ILE A 42 22.06 0.73 -19.36
N THR A 43 22.24 0.69 -20.69
CA THR A 43 23.05 1.65 -21.44
C THR A 43 22.18 2.48 -22.37
N SER A 44 22.71 3.55 -22.97
CA SER A 44 21.98 4.44 -23.89
C SER A 44 21.50 3.76 -25.18
N THR A 45 21.93 2.51 -25.44
CA THR A 45 21.52 1.72 -26.62
C THR A 45 20.46 0.67 -26.31
N THR A 46 19.94 0.65 -25.08
CA THR A 46 18.99 -0.37 -24.63
C THR A 46 17.65 -0.23 -25.37
N PRO A 47 17.08 -1.31 -25.92
CA PRO A 47 15.80 -1.24 -26.63
C PRO A 47 14.65 -0.88 -25.70
N ASN A 48 13.69 -0.09 -26.19
CA ASN A 48 12.55 0.42 -25.42
C ASN A 48 11.74 -0.68 -24.71
N ILE A 49 11.68 -1.88 -25.29
CA ILE A 49 11.00 -3.04 -24.70
C ILE A 49 11.65 -3.46 -23.37
N LEU A 50 12.99 -3.47 -23.30
CA LEU A 50 13.71 -3.81 -22.06
C LEU A 50 13.52 -2.75 -20.99
N ILE A 51 13.46 -1.48 -21.39
CA ILE A 51 13.15 -0.36 -20.48
C ILE A 51 11.74 -0.54 -19.91
N LEU A 52 10.76 -0.87 -20.75
CA LEU A 52 9.38 -1.10 -20.32
C LEU A 52 9.27 -2.27 -19.33
N ILE A 53 9.97 -3.38 -19.58
CA ILE A 53 10.04 -4.53 -18.67
C ILE A 53 10.67 -4.10 -17.33
N SER A 54 11.74 -3.32 -17.36
CA SER A 54 12.41 -2.82 -16.16
C SER A 54 11.49 -1.93 -15.33
N LEU A 55 10.75 -1.03 -15.99
CA LEU A 55 9.73 -0.21 -15.35
C LEU A 55 8.61 -1.07 -14.76
N LEU A 56 8.13 -2.08 -15.49
CA LEU A 56 7.10 -3.00 -14.99
C LEU A 56 7.55 -3.71 -13.71
N ILE A 57 8.80 -4.17 -13.66
CA ILE A 57 9.39 -4.79 -12.46
C ILE A 57 9.44 -3.78 -11.30
N LEU A 58 9.93 -2.56 -11.54
CA LEU A 58 10.00 -1.49 -10.54
C LEU A 58 8.62 -1.17 -9.94
N PHE A 59 7.66 -0.86 -10.80
CA PHE A 59 6.31 -0.46 -10.37
C PHE A 59 5.54 -1.62 -9.74
N SER A 60 5.75 -2.87 -10.19
CA SER A 60 5.20 -4.05 -9.53
C SER A 60 5.78 -4.22 -8.12
N GLY A 61 7.09 -4.01 -7.95
CA GLY A 61 7.74 -4.04 -6.64
C GLY A 61 7.21 -2.96 -5.70
N LEU A 62 7.04 -1.72 -6.20
CA LEU A 62 6.44 -0.62 -5.44
C LEU A 62 4.98 -0.89 -5.08
N GLN A 63 4.16 -1.39 -6.01
CA GLN A 63 2.76 -1.71 -5.74
C GLN A 63 2.63 -2.81 -4.69
N ALA A 64 3.49 -3.84 -4.76
CA ALA A 64 3.55 -4.89 -3.74
C ALA A 64 3.99 -4.34 -2.38
N LEU A 65 4.90 -3.35 -2.35
CA LEU A 65 5.32 -2.67 -1.11
C LEU A 65 4.16 -1.91 -0.48
N VAL A 66 3.47 -1.08 -1.28
CA VAL A 66 2.32 -0.28 -0.82
C VAL A 66 1.20 -1.18 -0.31
N MET A 67 0.93 -2.29 -1.02
CA MET A 67 -0.05 -3.28 -0.57
C MET A 67 0.39 -3.98 0.71
N GLY A 68 1.68 -4.33 0.84
CA GLY A 68 2.23 -4.91 2.06
C GLY A 68 2.11 -3.95 3.26
N ALA A 69 2.50 -2.69 3.09
CA ALA A 69 2.35 -1.64 4.09
C ALA A 69 0.89 -1.46 4.49
N PHE A 70 -0.02 -1.36 3.51
CA PHE A 70 -1.47 -1.29 3.74
C PHE A 70 -1.93 -2.42 4.68
N ILE A 71 -1.58 -3.67 4.38
CA ILE A 71 -1.97 -4.81 5.23
C ILE A 71 -1.39 -4.67 6.64
N PHE A 72 -0.11 -4.29 6.79
CA PHE A 72 0.53 -4.18 8.10
C PHE A 72 -0.09 -3.10 9.00
N PHE A 73 -0.41 -1.94 8.44
CA PHE A 73 -1.05 -0.84 9.15
C PHE A 73 -2.48 -1.21 9.58
N PHE A 74 -3.31 -1.68 8.64
CA PHE A 74 -4.70 -2.03 8.94
C PHE A 74 -4.88 -3.28 9.81
N LEU A 75 -3.88 -4.16 9.90
CA LEU A 75 -3.92 -5.33 10.79
C LEU A 75 -3.54 -5.01 12.24
N HIS A 76 -2.73 -3.97 12.48
CA HIS A 76 -2.32 -3.56 13.84
C HIS A 76 -3.29 -2.57 14.49
N LEU A 77 -4.22 -2.00 13.73
CA LEU A 77 -5.26 -1.14 14.29
C LEU A 77 -6.18 -1.97 15.20
N PRO A 78 -6.30 -1.64 16.50
CA PRO A 78 -7.25 -2.31 17.37
C PRO A 78 -8.64 -2.07 16.80
N SER A 79 -9.33 -3.16 16.44
CA SER A 79 -10.66 -3.05 15.85
C SER A 79 -11.54 -2.16 16.74
N LEU A 80 -12.29 -1.25 16.13
CA LEU A 80 -13.23 -0.35 16.81
C LEU A 80 -14.18 -1.09 17.79
N LYS A 81 -14.36 -2.41 17.59
CA LYS A 81 -15.05 -3.34 18.49
C LYS A 81 -14.31 -3.57 19.81
N GLN A 82 -13.01 -3.85 19.81
CA GLN A 82 -12.23 -4.09 21.04
C GLN A 82 -12.10 -2.83 21.89
N ALA A 83 -11.84 -1.66 21.27
CA ALA A 83 -11.72 -0.39 21.98
C ALA A 83 -13.08 0.14 22.52
N SER A 84 -14.21 -0.24 21.91
CA SER A 84 -15.54 0.14 22.43
C SER A 84 -16.03 -0.79 23.55
N GLN A 85 -15.57 -2.05 23.58
CA GLN A 85 -15.93 -3.02 24.63
C GLN A 85 -15.22 -2.71 25.95
N GLU A 86 -13.97 -2.25 25.90
CA GLU A 86 -13.20 -1.80 27.07
C GLU A 86 -13.75 -0.49 27.67
N ASN A 87 -14.37 0.35 26.84
CA ASN A 87 -14.95 1.64 27.22
C ASN A 87 -16.18 1.57 28.14
N LYS A 88 -16.83 0.41 28.28
CA LYS A 88 -17.94 0.26 29.26
C LYS A 88 -17.47 0.40 30.71
N SER A 89 -16.16 0.31 30.97
CA SER A 89 -15.61 0.28 32.32
C SER A 89 -14.97 1.58 32.81
N ASN A 90 -14.62 2.56 31.95
CA ASN A 90 -13.88 3.75 32.40
C ASN A 90 -14.09 5.00 31.52
N LYS A 91 -14.56 6.10 32.13
CA LYS A 91 -14.97 7.37 31.49
C LYS A 91 -13.79 8.20 30.96
N GLN A 92 -12.56 7.85 31.33
CA GLN A 92 -11.31 8.54 30.95
C GLN A 92 -10.78 8.15 29.56
N THR A 93 -11.31 7.06 28.97
CA THR A 93 -10.81 6.44 27.72
C THR A 93 -11.27 7.14 26.43
N GLY A 94 -12.19 8.10 26.54
CA GLY A 94 -12.80 8.76 25.37
C GLY A 94 -11.84 9.63 24.55
N TYR A 95 -10.79 10.20 25.16
CA TYR A 95 -9.83 11.06 24.44
C TYR A 95 -8.88 10.25 23.55
N TRP A 96 -8.34 9.15 24.08
CA TRP A 96 -7.50 8.21 23.33
C TRP A 96 -8.25 7.61 22.14
N LEU A 97 -9.53 7.29 22.31
CA LEU A 97 -10.35 6.72 21.23
C LEU A 97 -10.55 7.68 20.06
N LYS A 98 -10.74 9.00 20.32
CA LYS A 98 -10.82 10.01 19.27
C LYS A 98 -9.49 10.20 18.53
N PHE A 99 -8.37 10.11 19.25
CA PHE A 99 -7.04 10.14 18.64
C PHE A 99 -6.83 8.94 17.71
N TYR A 100 -7.12 7.72 18.19
CA TYR A 100 -7.05 6.51 17.36
C TYR A 100 -7.94 6.58 16.11
N GLN A 101 -9.17 7.08 16.25
CA GLN A 101 -10.06 7.30 15.10
C GLN A 101 -9.48 8.30 14.10
N THR A 102 -8.85 9.38 14.58
CA THR A 102 -8.23 10.39 13.70
C THR A 102 -7.04 9.80 12.94
N VAL A 103 -6.21 9.00 13.61
CA VAL A 103 -5.09 8.28 12.99
C VAL A 103 -5.61 7.28 11.95
N GLU A 104 -6.62 6.50 12.28
CA GLU A 104 -7.24 5.52 11.38
C GLU A 104 -7.81 6.18 10.11
N TRP A 105 -8.45 7.36 10.24
CA TRP A 105 -8.90 8.15 9.09
C TRP A 105 -7.74 8.77 8.29
N CYS A 106 -6.68 9.18 8.98
CA CYS A 106 -5.47 9.69 8.32
C CYS A 106 -4.80 8.59 7.48
N GLU A 107 -4.64 7.39 8.04
CA GLU A 107 -4.09 6.23 7.34
C GLU A 107 -4.97 5.81 6.15
N ALA A 108 -6.30 5.76 6.33
CA ALA A 108 -7.23 5.48 5.24
C ALA A 108 -7.12 6.49 4.10
N THR A 109 -6.96 7.77 4.42
CA THR A 109 -6.79 8.84 3.41
C THR A 109 -5.43 8.73 2.72
N LEU A 110 -4.37 8.45 3.48
CA LEU A 110 -3.02 8.28 2.95
C LEU A 110 -2.98 7.09 1.98
N PHE A 111 -3.48 5.93 2.39
CA PHE A 111 -3.52 4.75 1.54
C PHE A 111 -4.48 4.90 0.35
N PHE A 112 -5.56 5.67 0.49
CA PHE A 112 -6.44 5.96 -0.65
C PHE A 112 -5.70 6.68 -1.78
N ILE A 113 -4.79 7.61 -1.45
CA ILE A 113 -3.97 8.32 -2.43
C ILE A 113 -2.77 7.46 -2.87
N LEU A 114 -2.15 6.74 -1.94
CA LEU A 114 -0.91 6.01 -2.18
C LEU A 114 -1.13 4.73 -3.00
N LEU A 115 -2.24 4.03 -2.83
CA LEU A 115 -2.52 2.74 -3.49
C LEU A 115 -2.69 2.84 -5.03
N PRO A 116 -3.32 3.88 -5.61
CA PRO A 116 -3.35 4.06 -7.06
C PRO A 116 -2.07 4.70 -7.64
N LEU A 117 -1.21 5.28 -6.80
CA LEU A 117 -0.09 6.12 -7.25
C LEU A 117 0.95 5.37 -8.08
N PRO A 118 1.43 4.16 -7.71
CA PRO A 118 2.35 3.40 -8.54
C PRO A 118 1.74 2.99 -9.88
N CYS A 119 0.44 2.70 -9.93
CA CYS A 119 -0.26 2.40 -11.19
C CYS A 119 -0.35 3.63 -12.10
N LEU A 120 -0.74 4.79 -11.56
CA LEU A 120 -0.83 6.05 -12.31
C LEU A 120 0.53 6.46 -12.89
N THR A 121 1.57 6.40 -12.07
CA THR A 121 2.94 6.73 -12.48
C THR A 121 3.51 5.74 -13.50
N PHE A 122 3.14 4.46 -13.41
CA PHE A 122 3.47 3.47 -14.44
C PHE A 122 2.86 3.83 -15.79
N PHE A 123 1.56 4.15 -15.86
CA PHE A 123 0.92 4.55 -17.12
C PHE A 123 1.57 5.79 -17.73
N TYR A 124 1.91 6.78 -16.89
CA TYR A 124 2.65 7.96 -17.33
C TYR A 124 4.03 7.59 -17.90
N ALA A 125 4.79 6.73 -17.22
CA ALA A 125 6.10 6.29 -17.69
C ALA A 125 6.01 5.51 -19.02
N VAL A 126 5.02 4.63 -19.16
CA VAL A 126 4.75 3.89 -20.42
C VAL A 126 4.44 4.87 -21.56
N TYR A 127 3.60 5.88 -21.30
CA TYR A 127 3.28 6.92 -22.27
C TYR A 127 4.54 7.64 -22.74
N VAL A 128 5.40 8.08 -21.81
CA VAL A 128 6.66 8.77 -22.13
C VAL A 128 7.62 7.88 -22.95
N VAL A 129 7.74 6.59 -22.62
CA VAL A 129 8.68 5.69 -23.33
C VAL A 129 8.18 5.30 -24.73
N LEU A 130 6.86 5.25 -24.95
CA LEU A 130 6.28 4.84 -26.24
C LEU A 130 6.03 6.00 -27.20
N LEU A 131 5.67 7.18 -26.69
CA LEU A 131 5.27 8.35 -27.49
C LEU A 131 6.24 9.53 -27.38
N GLY A 132 7.21 9.48 -26.48
CA GLY A 132 8.25 10.51 -26.29
C GLY A 132 9.52 10.27 -27.09
#